data_AF-A0A7C0YBQ2-F1
#
_entry.id   AF-A0A7C0YBQ2-F1
#
_cell.length_a   1.000
_cell.length_b   1.000
_cell.length_c   1.000
_cell.angle_alpha   90.00
_cell.angle_beta   90.00
_cell.angle_gamma   90.00
#
_symmetry.space_group_name_H-M   'P 1'
#
loop_
_entity.id
_entity.type
_entity.pdbx_description
1 polymer ?
#
loop_
_entity_poly.entity_id
_entity_poly.type
_entity_poly.pdbx_seq_one_letter_code
_entity_poly.pdbx_strand_id
1 'polypeptide(L)'
;MRRIIVCKRFRLLTTKKLKNPYWRFNNLLNENEVNEFLKGTKDLALLQKVSFYILAHVENLTLQVLKYLRVNLKKEDADKHLEFMKPIIRKLRKIYKEIHKTNDVKKVSSLIDEMVSICLEVGIDPF
;
A
#
# COMPACT_ATOMS: atom_id res chain seq x y z
N MET A 1 11.49 21.29 0.44
CA MET A 1 10.02 21.44 0.48
C MET A 1 9.38 20.52 -0.57
N ARG A 2 8.67 19.46 -0.15
CA ARG A 2 7.97 18.55 -1.09
C ARG A 2 6.55 19.07 -1.35
N ARG A 3 6.23 19.37 -2.62
CA ARG A 3 4.90 19.83 -3.05
C ARG A 3 3.89 18.68 -2.93
N ILE A 4 2.92 18.85 -2.04
CA ILE A 4 1.74 17.99 -1.90
C ILE A 4 0.79 18.31 -3.05
N ILE A 5 0.54 17.35 -3.94
CA ILE A 5 -0.51 17.51 -4.96
C ILE A 5 -1.85 17.19 -4.29
N VAL A 6 -2.60 18.25 -3.98
CA VAL A 6 -3.89 18.18 -3.30
C VAL A 6 -5.00 18.00 -4.35
N CYS A 7 -5.65 16.83 -4.37
CA CYS A 7 -6.95 16.70 -5.01
C CYS A 7 -8.02 17.08 -3.97
N LYS A 8 -8.50 18.33 -4.03
CA LYS A 8 -9.22 19.06 -2.97
C LYS A 8 -10.52 18.43 -2.42
N ARG A 9 -11.00 17.30 -2.95
CA ARG A 9 -12.26 16.66 -2.50
C ARG A 9 -12.10 15.29 -1.83
N PHE A 10 -10.91 14.69 -1.86
CA PHE A 10 -10.72 13.34 -1.33
C PHE A 10 -9.36 13.21 -0.65
N ARG A 11 -9.34 13.09 0.68
CA ARG A 11 -8.13 12.81 1.48
C ARG A 11 -7.66 11.35 1.30
N LEU A 12 -7.59 10.83 0.08
CA LEU A 12 -6.81 9.62 -0.20
C LEU A 12 -5.37 10.06 -0.45
N LEU A 13 -4.67 10.34 0.66
CA LEU A 13 -3.26 10.71 0.65
C LEU A 13 -2.45 9.47 0.30
N THR A 14 -1.98 9.32 -0.93
CA THR A 14 -0.97 8.29 -1.19
C THR A 14 0.28 8.66 -0.40
N THR A 15 0.80 7.75 0.41
CA THR A 15 2.03 7.87 1.17
C THR A 15 3.21 8.20 0.24
N LYS A 16 3.18 7.65 -0.99
CA LYS A 16 4.05 8.03 -2.11
C LYS A 16 3.32 7.78 -3.42
N LYS A 17 3.27 8.77 -4.31
CA LYS A 17 2.72 8.58 -5.66
C LYS A 17 3.71 7.77 -6.51
N LEU A 18 3.24 6.69 -7.10
CA LEU A 18 4.04 5.80 -7.95
C LEU A 18 3.64 5.99 -9.42
N LYS A 19 4.63 5.87 -10.33
CA LYS A 19 4.35 5.85 -11.78
C LYS A 19 3.69 4.52 -12.18
N ASN A 20 4.14 3.44 -11.56
CA ASN A 20 3.62 2.09 -11.71
C ASN A 20 3.50 1.48 -10.29
N PRO A 21 2.40 0.81 -9.92
CA PRO A 21 2.21 0.29 -8.56
C PRO A 21 3.01 -1.01 -8.32
N TYR A 22 3.34 -1.77 -9.37
CA TYR A 22 4.04 -3.05 -9.25
C TYR A 22 5.51 -2.87 -8.88
N TRP A 23 5.99 -3.66 -7.91
CA TRP A 23 7.34 -3.58 -7.37
C TRP A 23 8.43 -3.54 -8.44
N ARG A 24 8.30 -4.38 -9.48
CA ARG A 24 9.25 -4.51 -10.59
C ARG A 24 9.49 -3.21 -11.36
N PHE A 25 8.56 -2.26 -11.28
CA PHE A 25 8.59 -1.02 -12.07
C PHE A 25 8.57 0.26 -11.24
N ASN A 26 8.60 0.16 -9.90
CA ASN A 26 8.39 1.30 -9.01
C ASN A 26 9.62 1.70 -8.16
N ASN A 27 10.71 0.93 -8.27
CA ASN A 27 11.98 1.10 -7.57
C ASN A 27 11.86 1.15 -6.03
N LEU A 28 10.75 0.66 -5.46
CA LEU A 28 10.59 0.51 -4.01
C LEU A 28 11.15 -0.82 -3.53
N LEU A 29 11.15 -1.85 -4.36
CA LEU A 29 11.78 -3.13 -4.11
C LEU A 29 12.47 -3.59 -5.40
N ASN A 30 13.58 -4.30 -5.27
CA ASN A 30 14.18 -5.04 -6.37
C ASN A 30 13.86 -6.54 -6.25
N GLU A 31 14.20 -7.32 -7.28
CA GLU A 31 13.91 -8.76 -7.34
C GLU A 31 14.57 -9.55 -6.21
N ASN A 32 15.81 -9.21 -5.83
CA ASN A 32 16.50 -9.87 -4.71
C ASN A 32 15.77 -9.61 -3.38
N GLU A 33 15.34 -8.37 -3.16
CA GLU A 33 14.60 -7.97 -1.95
C GLU A 33 13.26 -8.69 -1.83
N VAL A 34 12.53 -8.86 -2.95
CA VAL A 34 11.29 -9.64 -2.98
C VAL A 34 11.58 -11.11 -2.68
N ASN A 35 12.61 -11.68 -3.32
CA ASN A 35 12.98 -13.08 -3.10
C ASN A 35 13.44 -13.34 -1.65
N GLU A 36 14.20 -12.43 -1.05
CA GLU A 36 14.61 -12.50 0.35
C GLU A 36 13.41 -12.42 1.29
N PHE A 37 12.47 -11.52 1.01
CA PHE A 37 11.23 -11.43 1.78
C PHE A 37 10.42 -12.73 1.71
N LEU A 38 10.17 -13.25 0.50
CA LEU A 38 9.41 -14.50 0.29
C LEU A 38 10.08 -15.73 0.91
N LYS A 39 11.41 -15.71 1.09
CA LYS A 39 12.17 -16.76 1.80
C LYS A 39 12.17 -16.60 3.33
N GLY A 40 11.50 -15.59 3.87
CA GLY A 40 11.40 -15.36 5.31
C GLY A 40 12.60 -14.60 5.89
N THR A 41 12.99 -13.49 5.28
CA THR A 41 14.04 -12.60 5.81
C THR A 41 13.80 -12.19 7.26
N LYS A 42 14.90 -12.00 8.01
CA LYS A 42 14.91 -11.42 9.36
C LYS A 42 15.45 -10.00 9.39
N ASP A 43 15.78 -9.44 8.23
CA ASP A 43 16.26 -8.06 8.13
C ASP A 43 15.10 -7.09 8.38
N LEU A 44 15.16 -6.42 9.53
CA LEU A 44 14.16 -5.42 9.94
C LEU A 44 14.03 -4.28 8.93
N ALA A 45 15.13 -3.85 8.30
CA ALA A 45 15.11 -2.77 7.33
C ALA A 45 14.35 -3.18 6.07
N LEU A 46 14.61 -4.39 5.57
CA LEU A 46 13.87 -4.96 4.44
C LEU A 46 12.38 -5.14 4.78
N LEU A 47 12.06 -5.65 5.97
CA LEU A 47 10.66 -5.80 6.41
C LEU A 47 9.93 -4.45 6.50
N GLN A 48 10.55 -3.42 7.07
CA GLN A 48 9.99 -2.07 7.11
C GLN A 48 9.78 -1.50 5.69
N LYS A 49 10.74 -1.73 4.79
CA LYS A 49 10.66 -1.35 3.37
C LYS A 49 9.52 -2.07 2.64
N VAL A 50 9.32 -3.37 2.90
CA VAL A 50 8.19 -4.15 2.39
C VAL A 50 6.85 -3.60 2.89
N SER A 51 6.73 -3.29 4.19
CA SER A 51 5.50 -2.70 4.73
C SER A 51 5.16 -1.35 4.08
N PHE A 52 6.17 -0.54 3.79
CA PHE A 52 6.01 0.71 3.04
C PHE A 52 5.52 0.45 1.62
N TYR A 53 6.12 -0.53 0.93
CA TYR A 53 5.72 -0.92 -0.41
C TYR A 53 4.24 -1.36 -0.47
N ILE A 54 3.80 -2.26 0.41
CA ILE A 54 2.41 -2.76 0.44
C ILE A 54 1.43 -1.59 0.60
N LEU A 55 1.68 -0.70 1.58
CA LEU A 55 0.82 0.46 1.79
C LEU A 55 0.79 1.38 0.55
N ALA A 56 1.96 1.69 -0.01
CA ALA A 56 2.04 2.53 -1.20
C ALA A 56 1.36 1.88 -2.41
N HIS A 57 1.50 0.57 -2.59
CA HIS A 57 0.88 -0.20 -3.67
C HIS A 57 -0.64 -0.05 -3.63
N VAL A 58 -1.27 -0.39 -2.50
CA VAL A 58 -2.74 -0.32 -2.32
C VAL A 58 -3.27 1.10 -2.54
N GLU A 59 -2.59 2.10 -1.98
CA GLU A 59 -3.01 3.50 -2.14
C GLU A 59 -2.93 3.98 -3.59
N ASN A 60 -1.92 3.54 -4.35
CA ASN A 60 -1.77 3.90 -5.75
C ASN A 60 -2.74 3.14 -6.65
N LEU A 61 -2.97 1.86 -6.39
CA LEU A 61 -3.96 1.08 -7.12
C LEU A 61 -5.37 1.67 -6.94
N THR A 62 -5.74 1.97 -5.69
CA THR A 62 -6.99 2.68 -5.36
C THR A 62 -7.10 4.00 -6.12
N LEU A 63 -6.03 4.79 -6.16
CA LEU A 63 -6.02 6.06 -6.87
C LEU A 63 -6.17 5.88 -8.39
N GLN A 64 -5.59 4.83 -8.97
CA GLN A 64 -5.71 4.52 -10.40
C GLN A 64 -7.14 4.12 -10.75
N VAL A 65 -7.74 3.20 -9.98
CA VAL A 65 -9.15 2.80 -10.15
C VAL A 65 -10.07 4.01 -9.99
N LEU A 66 -9.86 4.84 -8.97
CA LEU A 66 -10.64 6.06 -8.76
C LEU A 66 -10.58 7.02 -9.96
N LYS A 67 -9.41 7.18 -10.58
CA LYS A 67 -9.25 8.00 -11.79
C LYS A 67 -9.98 7.36 -12.98
N TYR A 68 -9.81 6.06 -13.18
CA TYR A 68 -10.48 5.33 -14.24
C TYR A 68 -12.00 5.46 -14.15
N LEU A 69 -12.57 5.24 -12.96
CA LEU A 69 -14.01 5.34 -12.71
C LEU A 69 -14.53 6.77 -12.97
N ARG A 70 -13.76 7.80 -12.62
CA ARG A 70 -14.18 9.20 -12.85
C ARG A 70 -14.12 9.63 -14.30
N VAL A 71 -13.22 9.06 -15.08
CA VAL A 71 -13.03 9.41 -16.49
C VAL A 71 -13.99 8.62 -17.38
N ASN A 72 -14.20 7.34 -17.07
CA ASN A 72 -14.88 6.40 -17.97
C ASN A 72 -16.27 5.95 -17.49
N LEU A 73 -16.62 6.19 -16.21
CA LEU A 73 -17.87 5.71 -15.61
C LEU A 73 -18.58 6.82 -14.82
N LYS A 74 -19.67 6.47 -14.12
CA LYS A 74 -20.43 7.41 -13.32
C LYS A 74 -19.68 7.79 -12.05
N LYS A 75 -19.85 9.05 -11.63
CA LYS A 75 -19.29 9.58 -10.39
C LYS A 75 -19.66 8.73 -9.16
N GLU A 76 -20.87 8.18 -9.13
CA GLU A 76 -21.37 7.31 -8.05
C GLU A 76 -20.50 6.07 -7.85
N ASP A 77 -19.97 5.47 -8.92
CA ASP A 77 -19.13 4.27 -8.83
C ASP A 77 -17.75 4.61 -8.25
N ALA A 78 -17.21 5.78 -8.62
CA ALA A 78 -15.98 6.31 -8.03
C ALA A 78 -16.13 6.57 -6.52
N ASP A 79 -17.27 7.09 -6.09
CA ASP A 79 -17.55 7.37 -4.68
C ASP A 79 -17.77 6.05 -3.89
N LYS A 80 -18.48 5.07 -4.46
CA LYS A 80 -18.64 3.71 -3.87
C LYS A 80 -17.30 3.00 -3.69
N HIS A 81 -16.46 2.98 -4.73
CA HIS A 81 -15.12 2.39 -4.66
C HIS A 81 -14.28 3.05 -3.56
N LEU A 82 -14.38 4.36 -3.43
CA LEU A 82 -13.67 5.09 -2.40
C LEU A 82 -14.15 4.73 -0.99
N GLU A 83 -15.47 4.72 -0.75
CA GLU A 83 -16.02 4.33 0.55
C GLU A 83 -15.61 2.91 0.94
N PHE A 84 -15.55 2.00 -0.03
CA PHE A 84 -15.04 0.65 0.16
C PHE A 84 -13.55 0.64 0.56
N MET A 85 -12.69 1.35 -0.16
CA MET A 85 -11.23 1.33 0.07
C MET A 85 -10.74 2.12 1.29
N LYS A 86 -11.50 3.13 1.73
CA LYS A 86 -11.16 3.97 2.90
C LYS A 86 -10.85 3.18 4.19
N PRO A 87 -11.71 2.27 4.68
CA PRO A 87 -11.44 1.51 5.89
C PRO A 87 -10.20 0.60 5.74
N ILE A 88 -10.00 0.01 4.56
CA ILE A 88 -8.85 -0.86 4.25
C ILE A 88 -7.54 -0.09 4.37
N ILE A 89 -7.43 1.05 3.68
CA ILE A 89 -6.25 1.92 3.76
C ILE A 89 -6.01 2.41 5.18
N ARG A 90 -7.08 2.70 5.95
CA ARG A 90 -6.95 3.10 7.36
C ARG A 90 -6.33 2.00 8.22
N LYS A 91 -6.74 0.73 8.04
CA LYS A 91 -6.16 -0.43 8.74
C LYS A 91 -4.67 -0.59 8.38
N LEU A 92 -4.35 -0.60 7.09
CA LEU A 92 -2.96 -0.72 6.61
C LEU A 92 -2.05 0.38 7.16
N ARG A 93 -2.53 1.63 7.22
CA ARG A 93 -1.76 2.73 7.83
C ARG A 93 -1.54 2.57 9.33
N LYS A 94 -2.48 1.96 10.05
CA LYS A 94 -2.33 1.67 11.48
C LYS A 94 -1.22 0.64 11.68
N ILE A 95 -1.29 -0.48 10.95
CA ILE A 95 -0.30 -1.55 10.99
C ILE A 95 1.09 -1.04 10.61
N TYR A 96 1.19 -0.28 9.50
CA TYR A 96 2.43 0.37 9.09
C TYR A 96 3.06 1.22 10.20
N LYS A 97 2.26 2.01 10.92
CA LYS A 97 2.74 2.80 12.06
C LYS A 97 3.20 1.94 13.23
N GLU A 98 2.56 0.79 13.46
CA GLU A 98 2.94 -0.13 14.53
C GLU A 98 4.25 -0.85 14.21
N ILE A 99 4.47 -1.26 12.96
CA ILE A 99 5.74 -1.81 12.47
C ILE A 99 6.89 -0.84 12.75
N HIS A 100 6.69 0.46 12.54
CA HIS A 100 7.73 1.49 12.75
C HIS A 100 7.91 1.92 14.22
N LYS A 101 7.14 1.34 15.15
CA LYS A 101 7.26 1.57 16.60
C LYS A 101 7.94 0.42 17.33
N THR A 102 8.28 -0.65 16.64
CA THR A 102 8.86 -1.86 17.25
C THR A 102 10.08 -2.32 16.48
N ASN A 103 11.03 -2.94 17.20
CA ASN A 103 12.21 -3.58 16.62
C ASN A 103 12.14 -5.11 16.73
N ASP A 104 11.01 -5.66 17.20
CA ASP A 104 10.79 -7.11 17.26
C ASP A 104 10.48 -7.65 15.87
N VAL A 105 11.45 -8.32 15.27
CA VAL A 105 11.37 -8.90 13.92
C VAL A 105 10.20 -9.89 13.78
N LYS A 106 9.89 -10.69 14.81
CA LYS A 106 8.78 -11.65 14.75
C LYS A 106 7.45 -10.91 14.70
N LYS A 107 7.31 -9.88 15.53
CA LYS A 107 6.12 -9.02 15.54
C LYS A 107 5.97 -8.27 14.20
N VAL A 108 7.07 -7.72 13.66
CA VAL A 108 7.03 -7.04 12.37
C VAL A 108 6.61 -7.98 11.25
N SER A 109 7.15 -9.21 11.22
CA SER A 109 6.79 -10.21 10.21
C SER A 109 5.29 -10.53 10.28
N SER A 110 4.77 -10.82 11.49
CA SER A 110 3.35 -11.08 11.69
C SER A 110 2.44 -9.90 11.29
N LEU A 111 2.87 -8.67 11.53
CA LEU A 111 2.14 -7.47 11.10
C LEU A 111 2.15 -7.32 9.56
N ILE A 112 3.24 -7.69 8.89
CA ILE A 112 3.30 -7.69 7.41
C ILE A 112 2.37 -8.77 6.85
N ASP A 113 2.32 -9.95 7.45
CA ASP A 113 1.37 -11.02 7.06
C ASP A 113 -0.08 -10.53 7.19
N GLU A 114 -0.40 -9.79 8.26
CA GLU A 114 -1.71 -9.15 8.43
C GLU A 114 -1.98 -8.13 7.30
N MET A 115 -1.00 -7.32 6.90
CA MET A 115 -1.15 -6.40 5.77
C MET A 115 -1.42 -7.15 4.47
N VAL A 116 -0.71 -8.25 4.19
CA VAL A 116 -0.92 -9.08 3.00
C VAL A 116 -2.33 -9.69 3.04
N SER A 117 -2.74 -10.28 4.17
CA SER A 117 -4.09 -10.84 4.34
C SER A 117 -5.18 -9.81 4.04
N ILE A 118 -5.06 -8.59 4.58
CA ILE A 118 -6.01 -7.50 4.33
C ILE A 118 -6.07 -7.14 2.84
N CYS A 119 -4.94 -7.18 2.13
CA CYS A 119 -4.92 -6.94 0.68
C CYS A 119 -5.65 -8.06 -0.08
N LEU A 120 -5.39 -9.32 0.27
CA LEU A 120 -6.01 -10.47 -0.37
C LEU A 120 -7.53 -10.54 -0.14
N GLU A 121 -8.01 -10.18 1.06
CA GLU A 121 -9.45 -10.08 1.37
C GLU A 121 -10.22 -9.15 0.42
N VAL A 122 -9.53 -8.19 -0.21
CA VAL A 122 -10.12 -7.18 -1.08
C VAL A 122 -9.69 -7.36 -2.53
N GLY A 123 -9.11 -8.52 -2.86
CA GLY A 123 -8.69 -8.88 -4.22
C GLY A 123 -7.46 -8.12 -4.72
N ILE A 124 -6.58 -7.67 -3.82
CA ILE A 124 -5.31 -7.02 -4.17
C ILE A 124 -4.15 -7.96 -3.79
N ASP A 125 -3.39 -8.38 -4.80
CA ASP A 125 -2.11 -9.05 -4.59
C ASP A 125 -0.95 -8.03 -4.63
N PRO A 126 -0.23 -7.81 -3.53
CA PRO A 126 0.91 -6.91 -3.54
C PRO A 126 2.15 -7.47 -4.25
N PHE A 127 2.29 -8.77 -4.54
CA PHE A 127 3.54 -9.36 -5.05
C PHE A 127 3.45 -10.02 -6.42
#